data_AF-A0A7X6ZW69-F1
#
_entry.id   AF-A0A7X6ZW69-F1
#
_cell.length_a   1.000
_cell.length_b   1.000
_cell.length_c   1.000
_cell.angle_alpha   90.00
_cell.angle_beta   90.00
_cell.angle_gamma   90.00
#
_symmetry.space_group_name_H-M   'P 1'
#
loop_
_entity.id
_entity.type
_entity.pdbx_description
1 polymer ?
#
loop_
_entity_poly.entity_id
_entity_poly.type
_entity_poly.pdbx_seq_one_letter_code
_entity_poly.pdbx_strand_id
1 'polypeptide(L)'
;MQKLNFQFEDEQIKTGPVICLGVTFENDDARRSYFREELRRKLPELKQIEGFPIGEDEDILRLSDPPYYTACPNPWLNDFIAEWEKEKSELETQGKRQKEFKVKVPYASDVSEGKNNPIYMAHAYHTKVPHPAIMRYILHYTQPGDIVFDGFAGTGMTGVAANLCGSKHDVEALREPKAKVGVRHSICSDLSPIASLISASYNLPFNPLEFEKKANAILELVEKEYGWMYETEVNGRREKINYTIWSDVFICLNCNKELVLWDEAVSLEENTIKSEFPCPHCGTLCSKRTMEKAWETSFDDTLGKTVTLNKKVPVRVNYGKGRKRSEKEIDDFDKEVIRRIDKTDGSNYQTQLMPLGDESSRIQNYGISHYHQFYTKRNFIYLNRVFELIGDDVFLKAWFTSTLQRTTKSYKFTLDRKFGILSGTLYIPSLNVELYPLNILKRKIRDLSATNYTERGNSVTYINSATKLSHIASNSIDYMFIDPPFGANIMYSELSSIWEGWIK
;
A
#
# COMPACT_ATOMS: atom_id res chain seq x y z
N MET A 1 -17.41 20.22 -11.81
CA MET A 1 -17.23 18.77 -11.65
C MET A 1 -18.55 18.18 -11.18
N GLN A 2 -19.26 17.44 -12.04
CA GLN A 2 -20.38 16.62 -11.58
C GLN A 2 -19.81 15.53 -10.66
N LYS A 3 -20.27 15.50 -9.39
CA LYS A 3 -20.17 14.28 -8.58
C LYS A 3 -20.96 13.21 -9.35
N LEU A 4 -20.26 12.38 -10.11
CA LEU A 4 -20.84 11.14 -10.62
C LEU A 4 -21.03 10.26 -9.39
N ASN A 5 -22.23 10.36 -8.81
CA ASN A 5 -22.73 9.43 -7.83
C ASN A 5 -22.90 8.11 -8.58
N PHE A 6 -21.92 7.21 -8.46
CA PHE A 6 -22.12 5.83 -8.85
C PHE A 6 -23.15 5.25 -7.88
N GLN A 7 -24.43 5.38 -8.23
CA GLN A 7 -25.37 4.32 -7.93
C GLN A 7 -24.92 3.16 -8.78
N PHE A 8 -24.05 2.30 -8.22
CA PHE A 8 -24.13 0.90 -8.59
C PHE A 8 -25.61 0.55 -8.50
N GLU A 9 -26.19 -0.10 -9.50
CA GLU A 9 -27.50 -0.73 -9.28
C GLU A 9 -27.31 -1.60 -8.05
N ASP A 10 -27.86 -1.11 -6.95
CA ASP A 10 -27.96 -1.76 -5.66
C ASP A 10 -28.89 -2.96 -5.88
N GLU A 11 -28.36 -4.00 -6.53
CA GLU A 11 -28.45 -5.30 -5.88
C GLU A 11 -27.59 -5.19 -4.61
N GLN A 12 -28.08 -4.39 -3.65
CA GLN A 12 -27.76 -4.54 -2.25
C GLN A 12 -28.04 -6.01 -1.99
N ILE A 13 -26.98 -6.82 -2.00
CA ILE A 13 -26.98 -7.99 -1.15
C ILE A 13 -27.17 -7.38 0.22
N LYS A 14 -28.43 -7.30 0.66
CA LYS A 14 -28.80 -6.80 1.97
C LYS A 14 -27.98 -7.62 2.94
N THR A 15 -26.90 -7.04 3.44
CA THR A 15 -26.24 -7.57 4.60
C THR A 15 -27.33 -7.51 5.67
N GLY A 16 -27.63 -8.67 6.25
CA GLY A 16 -28.68 -8.76 7.26
C GLY A 16 -28.39 -7.81 8.43
N PRO A 17 -29.32 -7.68 9.37
CA PRO A 17 -29.11 -6.85 10.54
C PRO A 17 -27.79 -7.22 11.24
N VAL A 18 -27.00 -6.20 11.59
CA VAL A 18 -25.72 -6.36 12.28
C VAL A 18 -25.85 -5.86 13.71
N ILE A 19 -25.23 -6.57 14.66
CA ILE A 19 -25.15 -6.14 16.05
C ILE A 19 -23.71 -5.70 16.31
N CYS A 20 -23.53 -4.50 16.83
CA CYS A 20 -22.21 -3.95 17.13
C CYS A 20 -22.28 -3.22 18.48
N LEU A 21 -21.48 -3.65 19.45
CA LEU A 21 -21.42 -3.10 20.80
C LEU A 21 -22.82 -2.94 21.45
N GLY A 22 -23.65 -3.98 21.31
CA GLY A 22 -25.01 -4.04 21.87
C GLY A 22 -26.09 -3.25 21.10
N VAL A 23 -25.75 -2.61 19.98
CA VAL A 23 -26.70 -1.87 19.13
C VAL A 23 -26.99 -2.67 17.85
N THR A 24 -28.27 -2.82 17.51
CA THR A 24 -28.72 -3.47 16.27
C THR A 24 -28.91 -2.43 15.17
N PHE A 25 -28.29 -2.68 14.01
CA PHE A 25 -28.40 -1.87 12.81
C PHE A 25 -29.05 -2.66 11.69
N GLU A 26 -29.67 -1.97 10.73
CA GLU A 26 -30.28 -2.61 9.55
C GLU A 26 -29.24 -3.35 8.69
N ASN A 27 -28.05 -2.77 8.55
CA ASN A 27 -26.94 -3.27 7.75
C ASN A 27 -25.63 -2.59 8.18
N ASP A 28 -24.51 -2.99 7.56
CA ASP A 28 -23.18 -2.48 7.90
C ASP A 28 -22.99 -0.99 7.56
N ASP A 29 -23.67 -0.47 6.52
CA ASP A 29 -23.58 0.95 6.15
C ASP A 29 -24.27 1.85 7.18
N ALA A 30 -25.39 1.40 7.75
CA ALA A 30 -26.07 2.09 8.85
C ALA A 30 -25.19 2.10 10.11
N ARG A 31 -24.54 0.96 10.44
CA ARG A 31 -23.55 0.87 11.52
C ARG A 31 -22.42 1.87 11.30
N ARG A 32 -21.77 1.83 10.13
CA ARG A 32 -20.65 2.70 9.78
C ARG A 32 -21.03 4.18 9.86
N SER A 33 -22.21 4.55 9.36
CA SER A 33 -22.69 5.94 9.41
C SER A 33 -22.90 6.42 10.84
N TYR A 34 -23.51 5.60 11.69
CA TYR A 34 -23.70 5.90 13.12
C TYR A 34 -22.36 6.10 13.83
N PHE A 35 -21.43 5.14 13.71
CA PHE A 35 -20.16 5.22 14.42
C PHE A 35 -19.22 6.30 13.87
N ARG A 36 -19.35 6.69 12.59
CA ARG A 36 -18.63 7.87 12.05
C ARG A 36 -19.12 9.17 12.69
N GLU A 37 -20.43 9.32 12.88
CA GLU A 37 -20.99 10.49 13.56
C GLU A 37 -20.60 10.51 15.05
N GLU A 38 -20.59 9.36 15.71
CA GLU A 38 -20.09 9.25 17.08
C GLU A 38 -18.59 9.54 17.17
N LEU A 39 -17.79 9.07 16.21
CA LEU A 39 -16.37 9.40 16.14
C LEU A 39 -16.17 10.91 16.00
N ARG A 40 -16.90 11.54 15.06
CA ARG A 40 -16.88 13.00 14.81
C ARG A 40 -17.10 13.79 16.10
N ARG A 41 -18.07 13.38 16.92
CA ARG A 41 -18.35 14.02 18.22
C ARG A 41 -17.23 13.87 19.24
N LYS A 42 -16.46 12.78 19.17
CA LYS A 42 -15.35 12.46 20.09
C LYS A 42 -14.00 13.05 19.64
N LEU A 43 -13.84 13.42 18.37
CA LEU A 43 -12.59 13.98 17.84
C LEU A 43 -12.01 15.16 18.67
N PRO A 44 -12.80 16.13 19.17
CA PRO A 44 -12.24 17.23 19.96
C PRO A 44 -11.47 16.80 21.22
N GLU A 45 -11.93 15.73 21.88
CA GLU A 45 -11.26 15.14 23.05
C GLU A 45 -10.07 14.29 22.62
N LEU A 46 -10.25 13.44 21.60
CA LEU A 46 -9.20 12.56 21.10
C LEU A 46 -7.98 13.33 20.59
N LYS A 47 -8.18 14.52 20.00
CA LYS A 47 -7.11 15.44 19.56
C LYS A 47 -6.18 15.90 20.68
N GLN A 48 -6.59 15.78 21.94
CA GLN A 48 -5.74 16.13 23.09
C GLN A 48 -4.72 15.03 23.43
N ILE A 49 -4.80 13.87 22.77
CA ILE A 49 -3.88 12.76 22.98
C ILE A 49 -2.59 13.04 22.21
N GLU A 50 -1.46 12.91 22.90
CA GLU A 50 -0.13 13.05 22.28
C GLU A 50 0.06 12.00 21.17
N GLY A 51 0.55 12.44 20.01
CA GLY A 51 0.69 11.57 18.84
C GLY A 51 -0.60 11.39 18.04
N PHE A 52 -1.64 12.20 18.30
CA PHE A 52 -2.82 12.26 17.44
C PHE A 52 -2.42 12.57 15.97
N PRO A 53 -3.05 11.92 14.98
CA PRO A 53 -2.72 12.11 13.56
C PRO A 53 -2.84 13.57 13.09
N ILE A 54 -1.92 13.97 12.21
CA ILE A 54 -1.95 15.30 11.58
C ILE A 54 -2.82 15.22 10.33
N GLY A 55 -4.08 15.59 10.44
CA GLY A 55 -5.04 15.58 9.33
C GLY A 55 -6.32 16.35 9.67
N GLU A 56 -7.12 16.65 8.66
CA GLU A 56 -8.44 17.25 8.84
C GLU A 56 -9.43 16.20 9.37
N ASP A 57 -10.48 16.64 10.07
CA ASP A 57 -11.46 15.72 10.66
C ASP A 57 -12.14 14.84 9.61
N GLU A 58 -12.42 15.39 8.43
CA GLU A 58 -13.00 14.61 7.33
C GLU A 58 -12.04 13.55 6.80
N ASP A 59 -10.74 13.82 6.74
CA ASP A 59 -9.75 12.84 6.25
C ASP A 59 -9.70 11.65 7.23
N ILE A 60 -9.65 11.93 8.54
CA ILE A 60 -9.70 10.92 9.60
C ILE A 60 -10.97 10.07 9.50
N LEU A 61 -12.14 10.70 9.35
CA LEU A 61 -13.43 10.00 9.26
C LEU A 61 -13.55 9.15 7.98
N ARG A 62 -13.01 9.64 6.86
CA ARG A 62 -13.01 8.95 5.56
C ARG A 62 -12.04 7.79 5.49
N LEU A 63 -10.94 7.83 6.23
CA LEU A 63 -10.05 6.67 6.40
C LEU A 63 -10.62 5.65 7.39
N SER A 64 -11.43 6.07 8.35
CA SER A 64 -11.95 5.18 9.40
C SER A 64 -13.15 4.32 8.94
N ASP A 65 -13.23 3.11 9.48
CA ASP A 65 -14.42 2.25 9.52
C ASP A 65 -14.75 1.92 10.98
N PRO A 66 -15.19 2.93 11.76
CA PRO A 66 -15.41 2.76 13.19
C PRO A 66 -16.60 1.84 13.45
N PRO A 67 -16.61 1.07 14.54
CA PRO A 67 -15.64 1.13 15.64
C PRO A 67 -14.45 0.17 15.49
N TYR A 68 -14.41 -0.65 14.42
CA TYR A 68 -13.38 -1.69 14.24
C TYR A 68 -12.06 -1.16 13.67
N TYR A 69 -12.10 -0.08 12.88
CA TYR A 69 -10.91 0.62 12.40
C TYR A 69 -11.05 2.14 12.56
N THR A 70 -10.13 2.77 13.28
CA THR A 70 -10.06 4.24 13.36
C THR A 70 -8.69 4.74 12.93
N ALA A 71 -8.66 5.72 12.02
CA ALA A 71 -7.46 6.45 11.65
C ALA A 71 -7.07 7.52 12.70
N CYS A 72 -7.30 7.22 13.98
CA CYS A 72 -7.04 8.01 15.16
C CYS A 72 -7.23 7.13 16.42
N PRO A 73 -6.96 7.61 17.65
CA PRO A 73 -7.20 6.85 18.86
C PRO A 73 -8.65 6.35 18.95
N ASN A 74 -8.83 5.06 19.27
CA ASN A 74 -10.15 4.42 19.26
C ASN A 74 -10.83 4.55 20.63
N PRO A 75 -11.99 5.23 20.74
CA PRO A 75 -12.67 5.44 22.01
C PRO A 75 -13.46 4.22 22.52
N TRP A 76 -13.64 3.18 21.71
CA TRP A 76 -14.48 2.00 22.02
C TRP A 76 -13.69 0.77 22.48
N LEU A 77 -12.37 0.88 22.70
CA LEU A 77 -11.53 -0.28 23.04
C LEU A 77 -12.01 -1.01 24.30
N ASN A 78 -12.41 -0.28 25.34
CA ASN A 78 -12.95 -0.88 26.57
C ASN A 78 -14.32 -1.54 26.38
N ASP A 79 -15.12 -1.09 25.41
CA ASP A 79 -16.40 -1.74 25.08
C ASP A 79 -16.16 -3.11 24.44
N PHE A 80 -15.21 -3.20 23.51
CA PHE A 80 -14.77 -4.47 22.93
C PHE A 80 -14.18 -5.41 23.98
N ILE A 81 -13.31 -4.91 24.84
CA ILE A 81 -12.73 -5.69 25.95
C ILE A 81 -13.84 -6.28 26.83
N ALA A 82 -14.85 -5.48 27.19
CA ALA A 82 -15.96 -5.97 28.02
C ALA A 82 -16.77 -7.07 27.33
N GLU A 83 -17.03 -6.95 26.02
CA GLU A 83 -17.71 -7.97 25.22
C GLU A 83 -16.89 -9.27 25.16
N TRP A 84 -15.58 -9.16 24.91
CA TRP A 84 -14.68 -10.29 24.83
C TRP A 84 -14.48 -11.00 26.17
N GLU A 85 -14.40 -10.27 27.29
CA GLU A 85 -14.38 -10.86 28.64
C GLU A 85 -15.64 -11.66 28.95
N LYS A 86 -16.80 -11.18 28.48
CA LYS A 86 -18.05 -11.94 28.60
C LYS A 86 -17.99 -13.24 27.79
N GLU A 87 -17.47 -13.18 26.56
CA GLU A 87 -17.28 -14.36 25.71
C GLU A 87 -16.37 -15.40 26.39
N LYS A 88 -15.31 -14.99 27.09
CA LYS A 88 -14.46 -15.91 27.86
C LYS A 88 -15.28 -16.74 28.86
N SER A 89 -16.21 -16.10 29.58
CA SER A 89 -17.08 -16.81 30.53
C SER A 89 -17.97 -17.85 29.85
N GLU A 90 -18.45 -17.55 28.65
CA GLU A 90 -19.25 -18.46 27.83
C GLU A 90 -18.40 -19.64 27.30
N LEU A 91 -17.18 -19.37 26.84
CA LEU A 91 -16.23 -20.39 26.39
C LEU A 91 -15.80 -21.30 27.55
N GLU A 92 -15.69 -20.80 28.77
CA GLU A 92 -15.41 -21.59 29.97
C GLU A 92 -16.55 -22.58 30.23
N THR A 93 -17.79 -22.08 30.20
CA THR A 93 -19.01 -22.90 30.38
C THR A 93 -19.12 -24.00 29.32
N GLN A 94 -18.65 -23.73 28.10
CA GLN A 94 -18.60 -24.69 26.99
C GLN A 94 -17.41 -25.68 27.06
N GLY A 95 -16.53 -25.57 28.06
CA GLY A 95 -15.29 -26.37 28.15
C GLY A 95 -14.23 -26.02 27.10
N LYS A 96 -14.44 -24.94 26.34
CA LYS A 96 -13.53 -24.46 25.29
C LYS A 96 -12.37 -23.63 25.84
N ARG A 97 -12.38 -23.28 27.12
CA ARG A 97 -11.22 -22.73 27.85
C ARG A 97 -11.23 -23.14 29.31
N GLN A 98 -10.12 -22.93 29.99
CA GLN A 98 -9.96 -23.15 31.42
C GLN A 98 -9.92 -21.79 32.12
N LYS A 99 -10.51 -21.72 33.32
CA LYS A 99 -10.47 -20.51 34.15
C LYS A 99 -9.06 -20.10 34.54
N GLU A 100 -8.24 -21.06 34.96
CA GLU A 100 -6.84 -20.86 35.28
C GLU A 100 -5.95 -21.45 34.19
N PHE A 101 -5.44 -20.58 33.31
CA PHE A 101 -4.41 -20.96 32.35
C PHE A 101 -3.03 -20.56 32.88
N LYS A 102 -2.09 -21.52 32.92
CA LYS A 102 -0.72 -21.28 33.37
C LYS A 102 0.26 -21.89 32.39
N VAL A 103 1.12 -21.05 31.83
CA VAL A 103 2.23 -21.46 30.98
C VAL A 103 3.45 -21.69 31.86
N LYS A 104 3.96 -22.92 31.90
CA LYS A 104 5.06 -23.31 32.81
C LYS A 104 6.44 -23.25 32.16
N VAL A 105 6.50 -23.22 30.84
CA VAL A 105 7.75 -23.23 30.08
C VAL A 105 7.68 -22.18 28.97
N PRO A 106 8.77 -21.43 28.72
CA PRO A 106 8.85 -20.56 27.55
C PRO A 106 8.66 -21.37 26.26
N TYR A 107 8.13 -20.71 25.24
CA TYR A 107 8.16 -21.23 23.87
C TYR A 107 9.62 -21.32 23.40
N ALA A 108 10.05 -22.50 22.94
CA ALA A 108 11.46 -22.81 22.72
C ALA A 108 11.75 -23.46 21.35
N SER A 109 10.78 -23.47 20.43
CA SER A 109 10.97 -24.02 19.09
C SER A 109 11.53 -22.95 18.14
N ASP A 110 12.38 -23.37 17.20
CA ASP A 110 12.85 -22.48 16.14
C ASP A 110 11.69 -22.07 15.23
N VAL A 111 11.45 -20.77 15.13
CA VAL A 111 10.39 -20.22 14.28
C VAL A 111 11.00 -19.74 12.97
N SER A 112 10.83 -20.55 11.92
CA SER A 112 11.20 -20.19 10.55
C SER A 112 10.02 -20.40 9.63
N GLU A 113 9.55 -19.34 9.01
CA GLU A 113 8.38 -19.37 8.11
C GLU A 113 8.69 -18.71 6.77
N GLY A 114 8.16 -19.30 5.70
CA GLY A 114 8.29 -18.77 4.34
C GLY A 114 7.48 -17.50 4.13
N LYS A 115 7.92 -16.66 3.18
CA LYS A 115 7.27 -15.39 2.81
C LYS A 115 6.31 -15.51 1.62
N ASN A 116 5.89 -16.72 1.29
CA ASN A 116 5.08 -17.04 0.10
C ASN A 116 3.58 -17.12 0.38
N ASN A 117 3.15 -16.86 1.61
CA ASN A 117 1.74 -16.87 1.97
C ASN A 117 0.99 -15.73 1.23
N PRO A 118 -0.20 -15.96 0.65
CA PRO A 118 -0.98 -14.94 -0.05
C PRO A 118 -1.20 -13.65 0.75
N ILE A 119 -1.51 -13.76 2.05
CA ILE A 119 -1.69 -12.61 2.96
C ILE A 119 -0.39 -11.81 3.06
N TYR A 120 0.75 -12.49 3.14
CA TYR A 120 2.05 -11.83 3.20
C TYR A 120 2.37 -11.08 1.89
N MET A 121 2.03 -11.66 0.73
CA MET A 121 2.39 -11.12 -0.59
C MET A 121 1.43 -10.06 -1.14
N ALA A 122 0.20 -9.99 -0.62
CA ALA A 122 -0.87 -9.15 -1.14
C ALA A 122 -0.52 -7.65 -1.15
N HIS A 123 0.02 -7.13 -0.04
CA HIS A 123 0.50 -5.74 0.09
C HIS A 123 1.94 -5.73 0.63
N ALA A 124 2.82 -5.00 -0.03
CA ALA A 124 4.19 -4.80 0.44
C ALA A 124 4.21 -3.79 1.60
N TYR A 125 5.09 -4.00 2.57
CA TYR A 125 5.40 -3.03 3.61
C TYR A 125 6.87 -3.21 3.99
N HIS A 126 7.47 -2.20 4.62
CA HIS A 126 8.92 -2.13 4.86
C HIS A 126 9.43 -3.36 5.60
N THR A 127 8.70 -3.78 6.63
CA THR A 127 8.97 -4.98 7.42
C THR A 127 7.66 -5.70 7.70
N LYS A 128 7.65 -7.02 7.55
CA LYS A 128 6.50 -7.88 7.83
C LYS A 128 6.98 -9.19 8.41
N VAL A 129 6.29 -9.66 9.45
CA VAL A 129 6.48 -11.00 10.01
C VAL A 129 5.35 -11.91 9.49
N PRO A 130 5.64 -13.11 8.95
CA PRO A 130 4.59 -14.06 8.56
C PRO A 130 3.70 -14.43 9.76
N HIS A 131 2.37 -14.36 9.62
CA HIS A 131 1.45 -14.74 10.70
C HIS A 131 1.67 -16.15 11.25
N PRO A 132 2.08 -17.19 10.49
CA PRO A 132 2.30 -18.52 11.05
C PRO A 132 3.38 -18.51 12.15
N ALA A 133 4.37 -17.62 12.04
CA ALA A 133 5.41 -17.44 13.05
C ALA A 133 4.81 -16.89 14.36
N ILE A 134 3.91 -15.90 14.24
CA ILE A 134 3.25 -15.24 15.37
C ILE A 134 2.23 -16.20 16.02
N MET A 135 1.50 -16.98 15.23
CA MET A 135 0.50 -17.95 15.71
C MET A 135 1.11 -18.92 16.72
N ARG A 136 2.35 -19.38 16.53
CA ARG A 136 3.02 -20.30 17.45
C ARG A 136 3.14 -19.72 18.85
N TYR A 137 3.52 -18.45 18.96
CA TYR A 137 3.59 -17.72 20.23
C TYR A 137 2.19 -17.55 20.84
N ILE A 138 1.20 -17.12 20.04
CA ILE A 138 -0.17 -16.93 20.52
C ILE A 138 -0.75 -18.25 21.04
N LEU A 139 -0.64 -19.34 20.28
CA LEU A 139 -1.14 -20.67 20.67
C LEU A 139 -0.49 -21.20 21.95
N HIS A 140 0.78 -20.88 22.19
CA HIS A 140 1.52 -21.31 23.38
C HIS A 140 1.16 -20.48 24.62
N TYR A 141 1.03 -19.16 24.46
CA TYR A 141 0.85 -18.22 25.58
C TYR A 141 -0.59 -17.82 25.88
N THR A 142 -1.58 -18.28 25.09
CA THR A 142 -2.99 -17.90 25.25
C THR A 142 -3.96 -19.06 25.06
N GLN A 143 -5.22 -18.84 25.42
CA GLN A 143 -6.38 -19.71 25.15
C GLN A 143 -7.41 -19.03 24.22
N PRO A 144 -8.34 -19.80 23.63
CA PRO A 144 -9.46 -19.22 22.89
C PRO A 144 -10.20 -18.13 23.68
N GLY A 145 -10.49 -17.01 23.03
CA GLY A 145 -11.12 -15.82 23.60
C GLY A 145 -10.17 -14.85 24.32
N ASP A 146 -8.89 -15.19 24.49
CA ASP A 146 -7.91 -14.23 25.04
C ASP A 146 -7.65 -13.06 24.08
N ILE A 147 -7.33 -11.91 24.67
CA ILE A 147 -7.11 -10.62 24.04
C ILE A 147 -5.60 -10.40 23.88
N VAL A 148 -5.16 -10.31 22.63
CA VAL A 148 -3.77 -10.07 22.24
C VAL A 148 -3.59 -8.61 21.83
N PHE A 149 -2.63 -7.91 22.43
CA PHE A 149 -2.27 -6.55 22.05
C PHE A 149 -0.97 -6.49 21.26
N ASP A 150 -0.95 -5.66 20.24
CA ASP A 150 0.25 -5.28 19.49
C ASP A 150 0.27 -3.76 19.24
N GLY A 151 1.20 -3.07 19.90
CA GLY A 151 1.36 -1.62 19.81
C GLY A 151 2.21 -1.13 18.64
N PHE A 152 2.85 -2.05 17.91
CA PHE A 152 3.71 -1.78 16.75
C PHE A 152 3.28 -2.69 15.59
N ALA A 153 1.98 -2.73 15.34
CA ALA A 153 1.36 -3.79 14.57
C ALA A 153 1.80 -3.82 13.10
N GLY A 154 2.31 -2.70 12.56
CA GLY A 154 2.66 -2.59 11.15
C GLY A 154 1.47 -3.00 10.28
N THR A 155 1.63 -4.07 9.50
CA THR A 155 0.55 -4.58 8.65
C THR A 155 -0.50 -5.43 9.39
N GLY A 156 -0.51 -5.46 10.71
CA GLY A 156 -1.53 -6.18 11.50
C GLY A 156 -1.42 -7.70 11.47
N MET A 157 -0.22 -8.25 11.29
CA MET A 157 -0.04 -9.70 11.18
C MET A 157 -0.33 -10.42 12.50
N THR A 158 -0.22 -9.73 13.64
CA THR A 158 -0.65 -10.22 14.95
C THR A 158 -2.16 -10.45 14.99
N GLY A 159 -2.96 -9.53 14.43
CA GLY A 159 -4.41 -9.73 14.30
C GLY A 159 -4.75 -10.93 13.41
N VAL A 160 -4.05 -11.07 12.27
CA VAL A 160 -4.24 -12.21 11.37
C VAL A 160 -3.92 -13.52 12.09
N ALA A 161 -2.83 -13.55 12.86
CA ALA A 161 -2.45 -14.71 13.65
C ALA A 161 -3.47 -15.04 14.75
N ALA A 162 -3.98 -14.03 15.47
CA ALA A 162 -4.99 -14.21 16.51
C ALA A 162 -6.30 -14.79 15.94
N ASN A 163 -6.76 -14.26 14.80
CA ASN A 163 -7.91 -14.79 14.07
C ASN A 163 -7.68 -16.25 13.61
N LEU A 164 -6.56 -16.51 12.92
CA LEU A 164 -6.26 -17.83 12.34
C LEU A 164 -5.94 -18.90 13.38
N CYS A 165 -5.74 -18.55 14.66
CA CYS A 165 -5.79 -19.54 15.74
C CYS A 165 -7.14 -20.26 15.82
N GLY A 166 -8.22 -19.66 15.27
CA GLY A 166 -9.53 -20.29 15.09
C GLY A 166 -9.63 -21.27 13.93
N SER A 167 -8.72 -21.21 12.95
CA SER A 167 -8.71 -22.11 11.80
C SER A 167 -8.06 -23.45 12.19
N LYS A 168 -8.85 -24.51 12.20
CA LYS A 168 -8.34 -25.87 12.43
C LYS A 168 -7.25 -26.24 11.42
N HIS A 169 -7.44 -25.85 10.15
CA HIS A 169 -6.50 -26.15 9.08
C HIS A 169 -5.14 -25.50 9.32
N ASP A 170 -5.12 -24.20 9.60
CA ASP A 170 -3.88 -23.45 9.80
C ASP A 170 -3.16 -23.88 11.09
N VAL A 171 -3.90 -24.13 12.18
CA VAL A 171 -3.32 -24.62 13.43
C VAL A 171 -2.69 -26.02 13.25
N GLU A 172 -3.36 -26.93 12.56
CA GLU A 172 -2.81 -28.27 12.28
C GLU A 172 -1.56 -28.20 11.38
N ALA A 173 -1.51 -27.25 10.44
CA ALA A 173 -0.37 -27.03 9.56
C ALA A 173 0.91 -26.62 10.32
N LEU A 174 0.78 -25.94 11.48
CA LEU A 174 1.92 -25.55 12.31
C LEU A 174 2.58 -26.73 13.03
N ARG A 175 1.85 -27.83 13.24
CA ARG A 175 2.30 -29.02 14.00
C ARG A 175 2.73 -28.71 15.43
N GLU A 176 2.10 -27.72 16.05
CA GLU A 176 2.37 -27.35 17.45
C GLU A 176 1.69 -28.33 18.42
N PRO A 177 2.45 -28.91 19.38
CA PRO A 177 1.89 -29.85 20.33
C PRO A 177 0.93 -29.14 21.28
N LYS A 178 -0.25 -29.74 21.52
CA LYS A 178 -1.28 -29.24 22.45
C LYS A 178 -1.84 -27.86 22.08
N ALA A 179 -1.66 -27.40 20.85
CA ALA A 179 -2.30 -26.18 20.36
C ALA A 179 -3.82 -26.29 20.43
N LYS A 180 -4.47 -25.33 21.09
CA LYS A 180 -5.93 -25.29 21.20
C LYS A 180 -6.50 -24.38 20.12
N VAL A 181 -7.24 -24.98 19.19
CA VAL A 181 -7.96 -24.26 18.13
C VAL A 181 -9.05 -23.40 18.75
N GLY A 182 -9.09 -22.14 18.34
CA GLY A 182 -10.07 -21.14 18.74
C GLY A 182 -9.53 -19.73 18.52
N VAL A 183 -10.41 -18.83 18.12
CA VAL A 183 -10.08 -17.42 17.88
C VAL A 183 -9.51 -16.79 19.15
N ARG A 184 -8.51 -15.92 18.97
CA ARG A 184 -8.13 -14.91 19.95
C ARG A 184 -8.53 -13.55 19.42
N HIS A 185 -8.94 -12.66 20.32
CA HIS A 185 -9.22 -11.28 19.97
C HIS A 185 -7.94 -10.49 19.88
N SER A 186 -7.93 -9.43 19.09
CA SER A 186 -6.73 -8.62 18.90
C SER A 186 -7.00 -7.12 18.89
N ILE A 187 -6.11 -6.38 19.53
CA ILE A 187 -6.05 -4.92 19.49
C ILE A 187 -4.70 -4.56 18.87
N CYS A 188 -4.73 -4.01 17.66
CA CYS A 188 -3.54 -3.65 16.90
C CYS A 188 -3.48 -2.13 16.73
N SER A 189 -2.37 -1.51 17.12
CA SER A 189 -2.09 -0.11 16.83
C SER A 189 -0.76 0.10 16.12
N ASP A 190 -0.69 1.17 15.35
CA ASP A 190 0.52 1.72 14.77
C ASP A 190 0.41 3.25 14.73
N LEU A 191 1.51 3.96 14.49
CA LEU A 191 1.48 5.41 14.23
C LEU A 191 1.22 5.73 12.77
N SER A 192 1.51 4.81 11.84
CA SER A 192 1.42 5.03 10.40
C SER A 192 0.01 4.78 9.85
N PRO A 193 -0.59 5.76 9.15
CA PRO A 193 -1.86 5.57 8.45
C PRO A 193 -1.84 4.46 7.39
N ILE A 194 -0.73 4.28 6.65
CA ILE A 194 -0.65 3.18 5.70
C ILE A 194 -0.57 1.83 6.41
N ALA A 195 0.16 1.74 7.52
CA ALA A 195 0.24 0.52 8.32
C ALA A 195 -1.16 0.11 8.83
N SER A 196 -1.88 1.05 9.43
CA SER A 196 -3.22 0.80 9.95
C SER A 196 -4.24 0.46 8.85
N LEU A 197 -4.17 1.10 7.67
CA LEU A 197 -5.01 0.76 6.53
C LEU A 197 -4.77 -0.69 6.06
N ILE A 198 -3.50 -1.10 5.94
CA ILE A 198 -3.15 -2.47 5.55
C ILE A 198 -3.63 -3.45 6.62
N SER A 199 -3.39 -3.15 7.91
CA SER A 199 -3.87 -3.95 9.04
C SER A 199 -5.38 -4.15 9.01
N ALA A 200 -6.14 -3.06 8.83
CA ALA A 200 -7.59 -3.11 8.72
C ALA A 200 -8.03 -4.02 7.55
N SER A 201 -7.40 -3.90 6.37
CA SER A 201 -7.74 -4.72 5.21
C SER A 201 -7.53 -6.23 5.41
N TYR A 202 -6.60 -6.63 6.29
CA TYR A 202 -6.35 -8.04 6.59
C TYR A 202 -7.19 -8.61 7.72
N ASN A 203 -7.81 -7.76 8.54
CA ASN A 203 -8.46 -8.19 9.77
C ASN A 203 -9.97 -7.93 9.79
N LEU A 204 -10.46 -6.93 9.05
CA LEU A 204 -11.88 -6.65 8.91
C LEU A 204 -12.61 -7.75 8.10
N PRO A 205 -13.92 -7.93 8.32
CA PRO A 205 -14.77 -8.79 7.49
C PRO A 205 -14.67 -8.39 6.02
N PHE A 206 -14.40 -9.35 5.14
CA PHE A 206 -14.08 -9.08 3.74
C PHE A 206 -14.98 -9.89 2.80
N ASN A 207 -15.61 -9.20 1.84
CA ASN A 207 -16.37 -9.82 0.76
C ASN A 207 -15.58 -9.76 -0.56
N PRO A 208 -14.83 -10.82 -0.91
CA PRO A 208 -13.99 -10.80 -2.12
C PRO A 208 -14.80 -10.64 -3.40
N LEU A 209 -16.02 -11.17 -3.48
CA LEU A 209 -16.85 -11.08 -4.69
C LEU A 209 -17.30 -9.64 -4.96
N GLU A 210 -17.74 -8.94 -3.91
CA GLU A 210 -18.15 -7.54 -4.01
C GLU A 210 -16.97 -6.63 -4.33
N PHE A 211 -15.83 -6.85 -3.64
CA PHE A 211 -14.58 -6.17 -3.93
C PHE A 211 -14.15 -6.35 -5.39
N GLU A 212 -14.16 -7.58 -5.91
CA GLU A 212 -13.80 -7.89 -7.29
C GLU A 212 -14.72 -7.17 -8.28
N LYS A 213 -16.04 -7.19 -8.04
CA LYS A 213 -17.03 -6.50 -8.89
C LYS A 213 -16.75 -5.00 -8.94
N LYS A 214 -16.58 -4.35 -7.79
CA LYS A 214 -16.29 -2.91 -7.68
C LYS A 214 -14.95 -2.56 -8.36
N ALA A 215 -13.89 -3.30 -8.05
CA ALA A 215 -12.56 -3.04 -8.58
C ALA A 215 -12.50 -3.19 -10.12
N ASN A 216 -13.13 -4.22 -10.68
CA ASN A 216 -13.19 -4.39 -12.14
C ASN A 216 -14.01 -3.29 -12.81
N ALA A 217 -15.15 -2.90 -12.25
CA ALA A 217 -15.97 -1.81 -12.79
C ALA A 217 -15.19 -0.48 -12.84
N ILE A 218 -14.42 -0.18 -11.80
CA ILE A 218 -13.52 0.98 -11.77
C ILE A 218 -12.49 0.88 -12.91
N LEU A 219 -11.82 -0.26 -13.07
CA LEU A 219 -10.81 -0.42 -14.12
C LEU A 219 -11.39 -0.28 -15.54
N GLU A 220 -12.59 -0.81 -15.79
CA GLU A 220 -13.27 -0.67 -17.08
C GLU A 220 -13.57 0.79 -17.42
N LEU A 221 -14.02 1.57 -16.42
CA LEU A 221 -14.29 2.99 -16.61
C LEU A 221 -13.01 3.78 -16.88
N VAL A 222 -11.98 3.61 -16.04
CA VAL A 222 -10.71 4.33 -16.20
C VAL A 222 -10.05 3.95 -17.53
N GLU A 223 -10.15 2.69 -17.96
CA GLU A 223 -9.64 2.26 -19.26
C GLU A 223 -10.37 2.94 -20.43
N LYS A 224 -11.69 3.12 -20.32
CA LYS A 224 -12.47 3.83 -21.33
C LYS A 224 -12.05 5.31 -21.44
N GLU A 225 -11.74 5.95 -20.31
CA GLU A 225 -11.37 7.37 -20.24
C GLU A 225 -9.91 7.62 -20.66
N TYR A 226 -8.97 6.80 -20.16
CA TYR A 226 -7.52 7.07 -20.23
C TYR A 226 -6.71 5.97 -20.92
N GLY A 227 -7.33 4.90 -21.42
CA GLY A 227 -6.63 3.81 -22.11
C GLY A 227 -5.87 4.25 -23.35
N TRP A 228 -6.27 5.36 -23.98
CA TRP A 228 -5.57 5.96 -25.12
C TRP A 228 -4.14 6.43 -24.78
N MET A 229 -3.85 6.74 -23.51
CA MET A 229 -2.52 7.17 -23.05
C MET A 229 -1.48 6.04 -23.09
N TYR A 230 -1.94 4.80 -23.25
CA TYR A 230 -1.13 3.57 -23.24
C TYR A 230 -1.28 2.82 -24.56
N GLU A 231 -1.41 3.55 -25.66
CA GLU A 231 -1.43 3.02 -27.01
C GLU A 231 -0.15 3.38 -27.76
N THR A 232 0.30 2.47 -28.62
CA THR A 232 1.40 2.67 -29.57
C THR A 232 0.98 2.17 -30.95
N GLU A 233 1.70 2.56 -32.00
CA GLU A 233 1.43 2.10 -33.37
C GLU A 233 2.47 1.10 -33.85
N VAL A 234 2.00 -0.01 -34.42
CA VAL A 234 2.85 -1.08 -34.96
C VAL A 234 2.23 -1.54 -36.27
N ASN A 235 2.95 -1.36 -37.39
CA ASN A 235 2.50 -1.74 -38.73
C ASN A 235 1.08 -1.19 -39.05
N GLY A 236 0.82 0.07 -38.71
CA GLY A 236 -0.47 0.74 -38.92
C GLY A 236 -1.61 0.28 -38.00
N ARG A 237 -1.31 -0.45 -36.92
CA ARG A 237 -2.31 -0.91 -35.93
C ARG A 237 -2.00 -0.37 -34.54
N ARG A 238 -3.06 -0.05 -33.80
CA ARG A 238 -2.96 0.33 -32.38
C ARG A 238 -2.73 -0.90 -31.52
N GLU A 239 -1.69 -0.85 -30.70
CA GLU A 239 -1.34 -1.87 -29.72
C GLU A 239 -1.29 -1.26 -28.32
N LYS A 240 -1.60 -2.06 -27.29
CA LYS A 240 -1.51 -1.61 -25.90
C LYS A 240 -0.07 -1.73 -25.38
N ILE A 241 0.40 -0.66 -24.74
CA ILE A 241 1.68 -0.59 -24.06
C ILE A 241 1.58 -1.36 -22.75
N ASN A 242 2.50 -2.27 -22.51
CA ASN A 242 2.67 -2.93 -21.22
C ASN A 242 3.52 -2.08 -20.27
N TYR A 243 4.59 -1.50 -20.80
CA TYR A 243 5.47 -0.58 -20.10
C TYR A 243 6.30 0.27 -21.07
N THR A 244 6.77 1.42 -20.61
CA THR A 244 7.74 2.28 -21.30
C THR A 244 9.03 2.35 -20.51
N ILE A 245 10.16 2.24 -21.21
CA ILE A 245 11.49 2.42 -20.63
C ILE A 245 11.87 3.89 -20.79
N TRP A 246 12.36 4.48 -19.70
CA TRP A 246 12.81 5.86 -19.62
C TRP A 246 14.29 5.91 -19.25
N SER A 247 15.00 6.89 -19.80
CA SER A 247 16.43 7.09 -19.62
C SER A 247 16.77 8.51 -19.20
N ASP A 248 17.72 8.65 -18.27
CA ASP A 248 18.35 9.94 -17.95
C ASP A 248 19.06 10.51 -19.20
N VAL A 249 18.96 11.83 -19.34
CA VAL A 249 19.79 12.60 -20.28
C VAL A 249 20.97 13.16 -19.50
N PHE A 250 22.18 13.03 -20.04
CA PHE A 250 23.42 13.55 -19.46
C PHE A 250 24.04 14.62 -20.35
N ILE A 251 24.84 15.48 -19.75
CA ILE A 251 25.66 16.49 -20.41
C ILE A 251 27.13 16.03 -20.35
N CYS A 252 27.75 15.92 -21.53
CA CYS A 252 29.18 15.63 -21.61
C CYS A 252 29.99 16.86 -21.18
N LEU A 253 30.83 16.74 -20.15
CA LEU A 253 31.64 17.86 -19.62
C LEU A 253 32.76 18.35 -20.55
N ASN A 254 33.05 17.62 -21.64
CA ASN A 254 34.04 18.05 -22.62
C ASN A 254 33.44 18.91 -23.74
N CYS A 255 32.26 18.55 -24.24
CA CYS A 255 31.63 19.24 -25.39
C CYS A 255 30.29 19.93 -25.07
N ASN A 256 29.82 19.81 -23.83
CA ASN A 256 28.56 20.37 -23.31
C ASN A 256 27.29 19.98 -24.10
N LYS A 257 27.35 18.89 -24.89
CA LYS A 257 26.18 18.36 -25.58
C LYS A 257 25.46 17.30 -24.74
N GLU A 258 24.14 17.28 -24.89
CA GLU A 258 23.30 16.23 -24.32
C GLU A 258 23.51 14.89 -25.02
N LEU A 259 23.42 13.82 -24.25
CA LEU A 259 23.34 12.44 -24.73
C LEU A 259 22.36 11.64 -23.88
N VAL A 260 21.68 10.67 -24.48
CA VAL A 260 20.74 9.80 -23.79
C VAL A 260 21.50 8.57 -23.29
N LEU A 261 21.46 8.28 -21.99
CA LEU A 261 22.24 7.17 -21.42
C LEU A 261 21.90 5.81 -22.06
N TRP A 262 20.66 5.64 -22.52
CA TRP A 262 20.21 4.38 -23.11
C TRP A 262 20.98 4.09 -24.39
N ASP A 263 21.03 5.07 -25.28
CA ASP A 263 21.59 4.96 -26.63
C ASP A 263 23.09 4.63 -26.58
N GLU A 264 23.80 5.17 -25.58
CA GLU A 264 25.26 5.02 -25.48
C GLU A 264 25.70 3.86 -24.58
N ALA A 265 24.96 3.56 -23.51
CA ALA A 265 25.39 2.60 -22.49
C ALA A 265 24.73 1.23 -22.61
N VAL A 266 23.55 1.11 -23.22
CA VAL A 266 22.78 -0.14 -23.21
C VAL A 266 22.99 -0.91 -24.53
N SER A 267 23.55 -2.12 -24.44
CA SER A 267 23.62 -3.06 -25.56
C SER A 267 22.65 -4.22 -25.33
N LEU A 268 21.56 -4.26 -26.11
CA LEU A 268 20.59 -5.35 -26.04
C LEU A 268 21.14 -6.64 -26.68
N GLU A 269 21.98 -6.52 -27.71
CA GLU A 269 22.60 -7.65 -28.40
C GLU A 269 23.62 -8.36 -27.50
N GLU A 270 24.49 -7.59 -26.84
CA GLU A 270 25.47 -8.12 -25.90
C GLU A 270 24.86 -8.42 -24.53
N ASN A 271 23.63 -7.97 -24.28
CA ASN A 271 22.96 -8.04 -22.99
C ASN A 271 23.81 -7.41 -21.88
N THR A 272 24.31 -6.19 -22.12
CA THR A 272 25.16 -5.43 -21.17
C THR A 272 24.70 -3.98 -21.00
N ILE A 273 25.07 -3.40 -19.86
CA ILE A 273 25.03 -1.96 -19.63
C ILE A 273 26.45 -1.51 -19.33
N LYS A 274 27.08 -0.84 -20.29
CA LYS A 274 28.46 -0.38 -20.22
C LYS A 274 28.62 0.66 -19.12
N SER A 275 29.67 0.52 -18.31
CA SER A 275 30.04 1.51 -17.28
C SER A 275 30.66 2.77 -17.87
N GLU A 276 31.30 2.62 -19.04
CA GLU A 276 32.01 3.65 -19.78
C GLU A 276 31.72 3.51 -21.28
N PHE A 277 31.63 4.64 -21.98
CA PHE A 277 31.33 4.70 -23.41
C PHE A 277 31.86 6.01 -24.00
N PRO A 278 32.25 6.05 -25.29
CA PRO A 278 32.66 7.29 -25.94
C PRO A 278 31.47 8.24 -26.10
N CYS A 279 31.67 9.54 -25.89
CA CYS A 279 30.65 10.53 -26.21
C CYS A 279 30.34 10.50 -27.72
N PRO A 280 29.07 10.44 -28.14
CA PRO A 280 28.70 10.36 -29.56
C PRO A 280 29.06 11.63 -30.34
N HIS A 281 29.37 12.73 -29.65
CA HIS A 281 29.64 14.03 -30.28
C HIS A 281 31.12 14.41 -30.36
N CYS A 282 31.94 13.95 -29.43
CA CYS A 282 33.35 14.36 -29.34
C CYS A 282 34.33 13.21 -29.06
N GLY A 283 33.85 11.99 -28.84
CA GLY A 283 34.68 10.80 -28.62
C GLY A 283 35.31 10.68 -27.23
N THR A 284 35.21 11.71 -26.36
CA THR A 284 35.71 11.62 -24.98
C THR A 284 35.04 10.48 -24.22
N LEU A 285 35.83 9.68 -23.50
CA LEU A 285 35.32 8.59 -22.68
C LEU A 285 34.47 9.13 -21.52
N CYS A 286 33.21 8.70 -21.47
CA CYS A 286 32.20 9.15 -20.51
C CYS A 286 31.73 8.01 -19.61
N SER A 287 31.28 8.37 -18.41
CA SER A 287 30.62 7.47 -17.45
C SER A 287 29.55 8.24 -16.68
N LYS A 288 28.66 7.55 -15.96
CA LYS A 288 27.68 8.21 -15.07
C LYS A 288 28.33 9.06 -13.96
N ARG A 289 29.62 8.86 -13.66
CA ARG A 289 30.36 9.61 -12.64
C ARG A 289 31.09 10.83 -13.19
N THR A 290 31.37 10.84 -14.50
CA THR A 290 32.17 11.89 -15.17
C THR A 290 31.31 12.83 -16.03
N MET A 291 30.00 12.63 -16.02
CA MET A 291 29.02 13.48 -16.69
C MET A 291 28.10 14.12 -15.67
N GLU A 292 27.47 15.22 -16.07
CA GLU A 292 26.40 15.85 -15.31
C GLU A 292 25.02 15.42 -15.82
N LYS A 293 24.05 15.35 -14.92
CA LYS A 293 22.65 15.13 -15.31
C LYS A 293 22.12 16.37 -16.01
N ALA A 294 21.40 16.20 -17.12
CA ALA A 294 20.66 17.28 -17.73
C ALA A 294 19.41 17.59 -16.87
N TRP A 295 19.05 18.86 -16.81
CA TRP A 295 17.89 19.35 -16.07
C TRP A 295 16.86 19.93 -17.01
N GLU A 296 15.59 19.67 -16.73
CA GLU A 296 14.47 20.22 -17.47
C GLU A 296 13.63 21.10 -16.55
N THR A 297 13.29 22.29 -17.04
CA THR A 297 12.44 23.25 -16.33
C THR A 297 11.10 23.33 -17.04
N SER A 298 10.02 23.08 -16.31
CA SER A 298 8.66 23.07 -16.85
C SER A 298 7.66 23.64 -15.85
N PHE A 299 6.49 24.03 -16.34
CA PHE A 299 5.40 24.48 -15.48
C PHE A 299 4.67 23.24 -14.92
N ASP A 300 4.68 23.11 -13.59
CA ASP A 300 3.98 22.09 -12.85
C ASP A 300 2.58 22.61 -12.52
N ASP A 301 1.59 22.15 -13.28
CA ASP A 301 0.19 22.55 -13.13
C ASP A 301 -0.42 22.10 -11.79
N THR A 302 0.07 21.00 -11.21
CA THR A 302 -0.38 20.48 -9.92
C THR A 302 0.09 21.38 -8.78
N LEU A 303 1.27 21.99 -8.92
CA LEU A 303 1.81 22.97 -7.96
C LEU A 303 1.51 24.43 -8.32
N GLY A 304 1.04 24.71 -9.53
CA GLY A 304 0.84 26.07 -10.05
C GLY A 304 2.13 26.89 -10.17
N LYS A 305 3.29 26.25 -10.33
CA LYS A 305 4.60 26.94 -10.40
C LYS A 305 5.60 26.22 -11.30
N THR A 306 6.65 26.93 -11.68
CA THR A 306 7.77 26.32 -12.40
C THR A 306 8.60 25.43 -11.47
N VAL A 307 8.96 24.24 -11.95
CA VAL A 307 9.85 23.29 -11.26
C VAL A 307 10.98 22.87 -12.18
N THR A 308 12.09 22.44 -11.59
CA THR A 308 13.24 21.91 -12.31
C THR A 308 13.52 20.48 -11.83
N LEU A 309 13.48 19.53 -12.76
CA LEU A 309 13.63 18.10 -12.49
C LEU A 309 14.74 17.51 -13.36
N ASN A 310 15.33 16.41 -12.91
CA ASN A 310 16.29 15.66 -13.75
C ASN A 310 15.59 15.20 -15.04
N LYS A 311 16.18 15.54 -16.18
CA LYS A 311 15.61 15.30 -17.50
C LYS A 311 15.65 13.81 -17.84
N LYS A 312 14.49 13.26 -18.21
CA LYS A 312 14.34 11.88 -18.67
C LYS A 312 13.55 11.84 -19.97
N VAL A 313 13.93 10.94 -20.87
CA VAL A 313 13.25 10.70 -22.14
C VAL A 313 12.79 9.25 -22.25
N PRO A 314 11.64 8.98 -22.88
CA PRO A 314 11.24 7.62 -23.21
C PRO A 314 12.17 7.10 -24.32
N VAL A 315 12.57 5.83 -24.23
CA VAL A 315 13.52 5.24 -25.19
C VAL A 315 12.98 4.00 -25.89
N ARG A 316 12.10 3.24 -25.22
CA ARG A 316 11.43 2.07 -25.82
C ARG A 316 10.06 1.84 -25.21
N VAL A 317 9.16 1.23 -25.99
CA VAL A 317 7.86 0.72 -25.53
C VAL A 317 7.80 -0.79 -25.69
N ASN A 318 7.30 -1.47 -24.67
CA ASN A 318 6.89 -2.87 -24.77
C ASN A 318 5.39 -2.95 -25.02
N TYR A 319 4.98 -3.76 -25.99
CA TYR A 319 3.58 -3.93 -26.37
C TYR A 319 3.24 -5.41 -26.65
N GLY A 320 1.98 -5.67 -26.96
CA GLY A 320 1.45 -7.00 -27.26
C GLY A 320 0.97 -7.75 -26.01
N LYS A 321 0.43 -8.96 -26.21
CA LYS A 321 -0.31 -9.70 -25.17
C LYS A 321 0.32 -11.06 -24.86
N GLY A 322 0.38 -11.39 -23.57
CA GLY A 322 0.82 -12.71 -23.10
C GLY A 322 2.25 -13.04 -23.50
N ARG A 323 2.44 -14.12 -24.28
CA ARG A 323 3.77 -14.53 -24.79
C ARG A 323 4.19 -13.82 -26.07
N LYS A 324 3.26 -13.15 -26.76
CA LYS A 324 3.53 -12.40 -28.00
C LYS A 324 3.81 -10.93 -27.67
N ARG A 325 4.91 -10.70 -26.94
CA ARG A 325 5.36 -9.36 -26.56
C ARG A 325 6.55 -8.96 -27.39
N SER A 326 6.60 -7.69 -27.75
CA SER A 326 7.69 -7.11 -28.52
C SER A 326 8.04 -5.74 -27.95
N GLU A 327 9.25 -5.27 -28.26
CA GLU A 327 9.71 -3.93 -27.90
C GLU A 327 10.09 -3.18 -29.17
N LYS A 328 9.69 -1.91 -29.27
CA LYS A 328 10.14 -1.00 -30.34
C LYS A 328 10.70 0.29 -29.76
N GLU A 329 11.42 1.02 -30.60
CA GLU A 329 11.84 2.39 -30.32
C GLU A 329 10.65 3.36 -30.34
N ILE A 330 10.82 4.49 -29.67
CA ILE A 330 9.83 5.57 -29.66
C ILE A 330 9.76 6.21 -31.04
N ASP A 331 8.57 6.20 -31.64
CA ASP A 331 8.31 6.86 -32.92
C ASP A 331 7.52 8.17 -32.76
N ASP A 332 7.13 8.77 -33.88
CA ASP A 332 6.40 10.04 -33.87
C ASP A 332 4.97 9.92 -33.33
N PHE A 333 4.34 8.75 -33.45
CA PHE A 333 3.03 8.50 -32.84
C PHE A 333 3.16 8.51 -31.31
N ASP A 334 4.13 7.79 -30.76
CA ASP A 334 4.39 7.77 -29.32
C ASP A 334 4.70 9.18 -28.77
N LYS A 335 5.52 9.96 -29.51
CA LYS A 335 5.84 11.36 -29.13
C LYS A 335 4.60 12.25 -29.15
N GLU A 336 3.68 12.06 -30.08
CA GLU A 336 2.43 12.85 -30.14
C GLU A 336 1.49 12.48 -29.00
N VAL A 337 1.37 11.20 -28.65
CA VAL A 337 0.60 10.76 -27.47
C VAL A 337 1.15 11.41 -26.19
N ILE A 338 2.47 11.43 -26.02
CA ILE A 338 3.13 12.08 -24.88
C ILE A 338 2.85 13.59 -24.86
N ARG A 339 3.01 14.27 -26.00
CA ARG A 339 2.67 15.70 -26.11
C ARG A 339 1.21 16.00 -25.75
N ARG A 340 0.28 15.11 -26.08
CA ARG A 340 -1.13 15.24 -25.70
C ARG A 340 -1.34 15.02 -24.20
N ILE A 341 -0.64 14.06 -23.60
CA ILE A 341 -0.65 13.81 -22.14
C ILE A 341 -0.13 15.04 -21.39
N ASP A 342 0.98 15.62 -21.83
CA ASP A 342 1.62 16.77 -21.16
C ASP A 342 0.73 18.03 -21.17
N LYS A 343 -0.22 18.12 -22.11
CA LYS A 343 -1.24 19.18 -22.18
C LYS A 343 -2.47 18.91 -21.31
N THR A 344 -2.55 17.74 -20.65
CA THR A 344 -3.69 17.40 -19.80
C THR A 344 -3.56 18.13 -18.47
N ASP A 345 -4.56 18.94 -18.14
CA ASP A 345 -4.62 19.73 -16.92
C ASP A 345 -4.71 18.84 -15.68
N GLY A 346 -3.77 19.04 -14.77
CA GLY A 346 -3.67 18.39 -13.47
C GLY A 346 -3.84 19.34 -12.30
N SER A 347 -4.28 20.59 -12.50
CA SER A 347 -4.37 21.60 -11.44
C SER A 347 -5.31 21.22 -10.29
N ASN A 348 -6.24 20.28 -10.53
CA ASN A 348 -7.18 19.81 -9.51
C ASN A 348 -6.66 18.60 -8.72
N TYR A 349 -5.50 18.03 -9.10
CA TYR A 349 -4.93 16.91 -8.38
C TYR A 349 -4.30 17.37 -7.08
N GLN A 350 -4.49 16.57 -6.03
CA GLN A 350 -3.86 16.87 -4.75
C GLN A 350 -2.40 16.45 -4.78
N THR A 351 -1.56 17.21 -4.07
CA THR A 351 -0.22 16.78 -3.73
C THR A 351 0.27 17.34 -2.40
N GLN A 352 1.37 16.80 -1.88
CA GLN A 352 1.97 17.18 -0.60
C GLN A 352 3.49 17.15 -0.71
N LEU A 353 4.12 18.03 0.08
CA LEU A 353 5.56 18.07 0.27
C LEU A 353 6.00 16.80 1.01
N MET A 354 7.13 16.23 0.62
CA MET A 354 7.75 15.12 1.35
C MET A 354 8.18 15.56 2.76
N PRO A 355 8.07 14.70 3.78
CA PRO A 355 8.59 15.00 5.10
C PRO A 355 10.10 15.22 5.05
N LEU A 356 10.62 16.07 5.93
CA LEU A 356 12.06 16.32 6.03
C LEU A 356 12.76 15.10 6.65
N GLY A 357 13.87 14.69 6.04
CA GLY A 357 14.70 13.59 6.52
C GLY A 357 15.77 13.18 5.51
N ASP A 358 16.42 12.05 5.77
CA ASP A 358 17.59 11.61 5.00
C ASP A 358 17.20 11.16 3.59
N GLU A 359 16.09 10.46 3.46
CA GLU A 359 15.61 9.90 2.20
C GLU A 359 14.94 10.96 1.32
N SER A 360 14.23 11.92 1.90
CA SER A 360 13.71 13.07 1.15
C SER A 360 14.84 13.98 0.68
N SER A 361 15.86 14.22 1.49
CA SER A 361 17.08 14.95 1.09
C SER A 361 17.79 14.26 -0.09
N ARG A 362 17.89 12.92 -0.07
CA ARG A 362 18.45 12.14 -1.19
C ARG A 362 17.68 12.37 -2.48
N ILE A 363 16.35 12.38 -2.42
CA ILE A 363 15.46 12.55 -3.57
C ILE A 363 15.44 13.98 -4.12
N GLN A 364 15.69 14.99 -3.28
CA GLN A 364 15.84 16.38 -3.73
C GLN A 364 16.98 16.55 -4.76
N ASN A 365 17.99 15.66 -4.75
CA ASN A 365 19.04 15.63 -5.79
C ASN A 365 18.52 15.28 -7.20
N TYR A 366 17.23 14.94 -7.33
CA TYR A 366 16.53 14.73 -8.60
C TYR A 366 15.53 15.85 -8.91
N GLY A 367 15.48 16.90 -8.09
CA GLY A 367 14.50 17.99 -8.16
C GLY A 367 13.13 17.62 -7.58
N ILE A 368 12.98 16.41 -7.03
CA ILE A 368 11.72 15.92 -6.49
C ILE A 368 11.55 16.41 -5.06
N SER A 369 10.42 17.06 -4.80
CA SER A 369 10.03 17.60 -3.50
C SER A 369 8.63 17.17 -3.07
N HIS A 370 7.76 16.83 -4.03
CA HIS A 370 6.37 16.43 -3.79
C HIS A 370 6.10 15.03 -4.30
N TYR A 371 5.19 14.29 -3.67
CA TYR A 371 4.99 12.88 -3.98
C TYR A 371 4.53 12.63 -5.43
N HIS A 372 3.75 13.53 -6.04
CA HIS A 372 3.26 13.33 -7.41
C HIS A 372 4.42 13.28 -8.44
N GLN A 373 5.56 13.91 -8.12
CA GLN A 373 6.73 13.96 -8.99
C GLN A 373 7.45 12.61 -9.09
N PHE A 374 7.15 11.66 -8.20
CA PHE A 374 7.57 10.25 -8.33
C PHE A 374 6.87 9.54 -9.49
N TYR A 375 5.78 10.09 -10.03
CA TYR A 375 5.03 9.49 -11.13
C TYR A 375 5.31 10.22 -12.43
N THR A 376 5.15 9.52 -13.54
CA THR A 376 4.97 10.16 -14.85
C THR A 376 3.59 10.79 -14.91
N LYS A 377 3.40 11.79 -15.79
CA LYS A 377 2.13 12.52 -15.91
C LYS A 377 0.94 11.56 -16.17
N ARG A 378 1.06 10.62 -17.13
CA ARG A 378 -0.01 9.65 -17.40
C ARG A 378 -0.28 8.65 -16.28
N ASN A 379 0.74 8.20 -15.54
CA ASN A 379 0.50 7.33 -14.38
C ASN A 379 -0.22 8.11 -13.28
N PHE A 380 0.18 9.37 -13.04
CA PHE A 380 -0.47 10.20 -12.03
C PHE A 380 -1.94 10.49 -12.39
N ILE A 381 -2.24 10.84 -13.64
CA ILE A 381 -3.62 11.04 -14.13
C ILE A 381 -4.45 9.78 -13.94
N TYR A 382 -3.95 8.63 -14.42
CA TYR A 382 -4.67 7.36 -14.34
C TYR A 382 -4.95 6.96 -12.89
N LEU A 383 -3.95 7.08 -12.02
CA LEU A 383 -4.07 6.72 -10.60
C LEU A 383 -4.97 7.69 -9.82
N ASN A 384 -4.95 9.00 -10.12
CA ASN A 384 -5.91 9.95 -9.54
C ASN A 384 -7.34 9.55 -9.87
N ARG A 385 -7.61 9.17 -11.12
CA ARG A 385 -8.96 8.74 -11.48
C ARG A 385 -9.38 7.48 -10.74
N VAL A 386 -8.50 6.49 -10.62
CA VAL A 386 -8.79 5.29 -9.82
C VAL A 386 -9.07 5.69 -8.37
N PHE A 387 -8.23 6.56 -7.80
CA PHE A 387 -8.35 7.01 -6.41
C PHE A 387 -9.65 7.77 -6.12
N GLU A 388 -10.13 8.59 -7.05
CA GLU A 388 -11.44 9.24 -6.95
C GLU A 388 -12.59 8.23 -6.88
N LEU A 389 -12.51 7.15 -7.65
CA LEU A 389 -13.59 6.17 -7.82
C LEU A 389 -13.65 5.12 -6.71
N ILE A 390 -12.55 4.85 -6.02
CA ILE A 390 -12.55 3.90 -4.90
C ILE A 390 -13.28 4.44 -3.65
N GLY A 391 -13.45 5.76 -3.54
CA GLY A 391 -14.13 6.39 -2.42
C GLY A 391 -13.48 6.08 -1.07
N ASP A 392 -14.31 5.80 -0.06
CA ASP A 392 -13.88 5.57 1.32
C ASP A 392 -13.84 4.09 1.73
N ASP A 393 -13.87 3.19 0.75
CA ASP A 393 -13.80 1.74 0.96
C ASP A 393 -12.38 1.29 1.34
N VAL A 394 -12.24 0.69 2.53
CA VAL A 394 -10.95 0.25 3.09
C VAL A 394 -10.25 -0.76 2.19
N PHE A 395 -11.00 -1.70 1.58
CA PHE A 395 -10.44 -2.76 0.75
C PHE A 395 -9.99 -2.22 -0.62
N LEU A 396 -10.78 -1.31 -1.22
CA LEU A 396 -10.37 -0.65 -2.47
C LEU A 396 -9.17 0.29 -2.27
N LYS A 397 -9.09 1.00 -1.12
CA LYS A 397 -7.90 1.79 -0.75
C LYS A 397 -6.67 0.89 -0.60
N ALA A 398 -6.76 -0.21 0.15
CA ALA A 398 -5.66 -1.16 0.30
C ALA A 398 -5.24 -1.80 -1.04
N TRP A 399 -6.19 -2.10 -1.93
CA TRP A 399 -5.90 -2.57 -3.27
C TRP A 399 -5.13 -1.54 -4.10
N PHE A 400 -5.58 -0.28 -4.09
CA PHE A 400 -4.91 0.82 -4.78
C PHE A 400 -3.47 1.00 -4.26
N THR A 401 -3.29 1.14 -2.94
CA THR A 401 -1.98 1.36 -2.31
C THR A 401 -1.01 0.20 -2.55
N SER A 402 -1.51 -1.02 -2.73
CA SER A 402 -0.68 -2.21 -3.02
C SER A 402 0.09 -2.12 -4.36
N THR A 403 -0.27 -1.17 -5.22
CA THR A 403 0.35 -0.97 -6.53
C THR A 403 1.38 0.16 -6.58
N LEU A 404 1.30 1.12 -5.66
CA LEU A 404 1.90 2.45 -5.82
C LEU A 404 3.41 2.44 -6.01
N GLN A 405 4.15 1.66 -5.24
CA GLN A 405 5.61 1.60 -5.39
C GLN A 405 6.04 1.16 -6.80
N ARG A 406 5.28 0.29 -7.46
CA ARG A 406 5.59 -0.25 -8.79
C ARG A 406 5.15 0.64 -9.94
N THR A 407 4.35 1.67 -9.67
CA THR A 407 3.88 2.65 -10.67
C THR A 407 4.68 3.96 -10.63
N THR A 408 5.67 4.05 -9.74
CA THR A 408 6.60 5.18 -9.64
C THR A 408 7.79 5.06 -10.59
N LYS A 409 8.48 6.18 -10.80
CA LYS A 409 9.78 6.29 -11.47
C LYS A 409 10.89 5.54 -10.74
N SER A 410 10.68 5.08 -9.51
CA SER A 410 11.64 4.26 -8.75
C SER A 410 11.73 2.81 -9.26
N TYR A 411 10.79 2.38 -10.11
CA TYR A 411 10.78 1.02 -10.66
C TYR A 411 11.91 0.85 -11.70
N LYS A 412 12.98 0.19 -11.29
CA LYS A 412 14.25 0.09 -12.02
C LYS A 412 14.17 -0.85 -13.21
N PHE A 413 14.75 -0.42 -14.33
CA PHE A 413 15.00 -1.28 -15.47
C PHE A 413 16.12 -2.28 -15.18
N THR A 414 15.91 -3.54 -15.58
CA THR A 414 16.94 -4.58 -15.62
C THR A 414 16.89 -5.28 -16.97
N LEU A 415 18.05 -5.72 -17.46
CA LEU A 415 18.13 -6.37 -18.77
C LEU A 415 17.29 -7.66 -18.84
N ASP A 416 17.19 -8.40 -17.74
CA ASP A 416 16.33 -9.60 -17.62
C ASP A 416 14.82 -9.30 -17.51
N ARG A 417 14.43 -8.02 -17.54
CA ARG A 417 13.05 -7.52 -17.44
C ARG A 417 12.29 -7.98 -16.19
N LYS A 418 13.00 -8.36 -15.11
CA LYS A 418 12.36 -8.62 -13.81
C LYS A 418 11.93 -7.34 -13.12
N PHE A 419 12.70 -6.26 -13.32
CA PHE A 419 12.49 -4.95 -12.73
C PHE A 419 12.44 -4.98 -11.18
N GLY A 420 12.28 -3.82 -10.54
CA GLY A 420 12.12 -3.75 -9.09
C GLY A 420 12.46 -2.39 -8.50
N ILE A 421 12.10 -2.18 -7.25
CA ILE A 421 12.56 -1.03 -6.47
C ILE A 421 13.82 -1.41 -5.68
N LEU A 422 14.55 -0.42 -5.20
CA LEU A 422 15.56 -0.64 -4.16
C LEU A 422 14.88 -0.55 -2.79
N SER A 423 14.93 -1.62 -2.00
CA SER A 423 14.28 -1.67 -0.68
C SER A 423 15.01 -0.77 0.32
N GLY A 424 14.25 -0.14 1.22
CA GLY A 424 14.80 0.65 2.33
C GLY A 424 15.34 2.03 1.96
N THR A 425 15.14 2.49 0.72
CA THR A 425 15.56 3.83 0.29
C THR A 425 14.67 4.36 -0.85
N LEU A 426 14.47 5.67 -0.88
CA LEU A 426 13.87 6.37 -2.01
C LEU A 426 14.95 6.61 -3.07
N TYR A 427 14.81 5.97 -4.23
CA TYR A 427 15.80 6.05 -5.30
C TYR A 427 15.16 6.09 -6.69
N ILE A 428 15.54 7.10 -7.49
CA ILE A 428 15.20 7.20 -8.91
C ILE A 428 16.38 6.68 -9.75
N PRO A 429 16.27 5.50 -10.39
CA PRO A 429 17.31 4.97 -11.24
C PRO A 429 17.44 5.75 -12.55
N SER A 430 18.65 5.79 -13.11
CA SER A 430 18.87 6.41 -14.42
C SER A 430 18.13 5.73 -15.56
N LEU A 431 17.87 4.43 -15.43
CA LEU A 431 16.98 3.68 -16.31
C LEU A 431 15.79 3.17 -15.48
N ASN A 432 14.60 3.68 -15.77
CA ASN A 432 13.36 3.31 -15.08
C ASN A 432 12.32 2.77 -16.04
N VAL A 433 11.36 2.04 -15.49
CA VAL A 433 10.25 1.43 -16.22
C VAL A 433 8.95 2.00 -15.69
N GLU A 434 8.22 2.64 -16.57
CA GLU A 434 6.86 3.09 -16.32
C GLU A 434 5.91 1.97 -16.73
N LEU A 435 5.36 1.26 -15.74
CA LEU A 435 4.35 0.24 -15.97
C LEU A 435 3.00 0.88 -16.28
N TYR A 436 2.22 0.24 -17.16
CA TYR A 436 0.80 0.55 -17.33
C TYR A 436 0.01 0.19 -16.06
N PRO A 437 -0.62 1.16 -15.34
CA PRO A 437 -1.30 0.88 -14.07
C PRO A 437 -2.38 -0.19 -14.15
N LEU A 438 -3.12 -0.29 -15.26
CA LEU A 438 -4.16 -1.31 -15.47
C LEU A 438 -3.64 -2.72 -15.21
N ASN A 439 -2.45 -3.05 -15.72
CA ASN A 439 -1.88 -4.40 -15.61
C ASN A 439 -1.56 -4.79 -14.17
N ILE A 440 -1.03 -3.85 -13.38
CA ILE A 440 -0.69 -4.10 -11.98
C ILE A 440 -1.94 -4.11 -11.10
N LEU A 441 -2.86 -3.17 -11.29
CA LEU A 441 -4.13 -3.10 -10.55
C LEU A 441 -4.95 -4.37 -10.77
N LYS A 442 -5.09 -4.81 -12.02
CA LYS A 442 -5.82 -6.04 -12.37
C LYS A 442 -5.22 -7.30 -11.72
N ARG A 443 -3.88 -7.39 -11.66
CA ARG A 443 -3.21 -8.47 -10.93
C ARG A 443 -3.52 -8.40 -9.43
N LYS A 444 -3.48 -7.20 -8.85
CA LYS A 444 -3.69 -7.00 -7.42
C LYS A 444 -5.11 -7.28 -6.95
N ILE A 445 -6.11 -7.26 -7.83
CA ILE A 445 -7.45 -7.76 -7.50
C ILE A 445 -7.36 -9.21 -7.00
N ARG A 446 -6.72 -10.09 -7.78
CA ARG A 446 -6.55 -11.51 -7.42
C ARG A 446 -5.73 -11.68 -6.12
N ASP A 447 -4.63 -10.95 -6.00
CA ASP A 447 -3.75 -11.05 -4.83
C ASP A 447 -4.50 -10.68 -3.54
N LEU A 448 -5.35 -9.65 -3.57
CA LEU A 448 -6.13 -9.20 -2.42
C LEU A 448 -7.32 -10.13 -2.12
N SER A 449 -8.03 -10.62 -3.15
CA SER A 449 -9.09 -11.63 -2.98
C SER A 449 -8.58 -12.90 -2.31
N ALA A 450 -7.34 -13.32 -2.64
CA ALA A 450 -6.69 -14.49 -2.06
C ALA A 450 -6.30 -14.32 -0.58
N THR A 451 -6.50 -13.13 0.01
CA THR A 451 -6.30 -12.92 1.45
C THR A 451 -7.51 -13.27 2.28
N ASN A 452 -8.65 -13.62 1.68
CA ASN A 452 -9.85 -13.95 2.43
C ASN A 452 -9.67 -15.22 3.28
N TYR A 453 -10.13 -15.17 4.54
CA TYR A 453 -10.18 -16.30 5.46
C TYR A 453 -11.40 -16.14 6.39
N THR A 454 -11.93 -17.25 6.89
CA THR A 454 -13.25 -17.29 7.54
C THR A 454 -13.27 -16.60 8.90
N GLU A 455 -12.17 -16.68 9.65
CA GLU A 455 -12.04 -16.25 11.05
C GLU A 455 -11.83 -14.73 11.22
N ARG A 456 -11.99 -13.93 10.15
CA ARG A 456 -11.89 -12.46 10.18
C ARG A 456 -12.91 -11.84 11.12
N GLY A 457 -12.66 -10.58 11.52
CA GLY A 457 -13.61 -9.78 12.28
C GLY A 457 -13.46 -9.82 13.80
N ASN A 458 -12.38 -10.43 14.32
CA ASN A 458 -12.09 -10.50 15.76
C ASN A 458 -10.89 -9.60 16.14
N SER A 459 -10.75 -8.48 15.43
CA SER A 459 -9.65 -7.54 15.62
C SER A 459 -10.16 -6.11 15.59
N VAL A 460 -9.52 -5.26 16.38
CA VAL A 460 -9.66 -3.80 16.31
C VAL A 460 -8.32 -3.21 15.90
N THR A 461 -8.33 -2.35 14.88
CA THR A 461 -7.14 -1.62 14.41
C THR A 461 -7.30 -0.13 14.66
N TYR A 462 -6.26 0.55 15.10
CA TYR A 462 -6.33 2.00 15.29
C TYR A 462 -4.97 2.70 15.20
N ILE A 463 -5.00 4.01 14.98
CA ILE A 463 -3.77 4.83 15.00
C ILE A 463 -3.58 5.42 16.39
N ASN A 464 -2.50 5.07 17.07
CA ASN A 464 -2.14 5.64 18.37
C ASN A 464 -0.68 5.37 18.73
N SER A 465 -0.11 6.25 19.55
CA SER A 465 1.19 6.00 20.16
C SER A 465 1.12 4.91 21.22
N ALA A 466 2.02 3.94 21.16
CA ALA A 466 2.19 2.94 22.21
C ALA A 466 2.77 3.52 23.52
N THR A 467 3.22 4.78 23.54
CA THR A 467 3.71 5.45 24.76
C THR A 467 2.61 5.77 25.76
N LYS A 468 1.35 5.87 25.30
CA LYS A 468 0.19 6.15 26.14
C LYS A 468 -1.08 5.49 25.59
N LEU A 469 -1.61 4.51 26.32
CA LEU A 469 -2.80 3.73 25.95
C LEU A 469 -4.01 4.13 26.82
N SER A 470 -4.45 5.38 26.72
CA SER A 470 -5.49 5.95 27.61
C SER A 470 -6.87 5.30 27.50
N HIS A 471 -7.15 4.60 26.40
CA HIS A 471 -8.44 3.97 26.14
C HIS A 471 -8.45 2.46 26.41
N ILE A 472 -7.37 1.90 26.95
CA ILE A 472 -7.29 0.50 27.38
C ILE A 472 -7.20 0.47 28.90
N ALA A 473 -8.13 -0.23 29.55
CA ALA A 473 -8.14 -0.40 30.99
C ALA A 473 -6.88 -1.16 31.49
N SER A 474 -6.48 -0.91 32.73
CA SER A 474 -5.38 -1.69 33.33
C SER A 474 -5.81 -3.14 33.54
N ASN A 475 -4.87 -4.08 33.38
CA ASN A 475 -5.08 -5.51 33.57
C ASN A 475 -6.19 -6.13 32.69
N SER A 476 -6.37 -5.63 31.47
CA SER A 476 -7.42 -6.08 30.54
C SER A 476 -6.90 -6.81 29.29
N ILE A 477 -5.59 -7.04 29.20
CA ILE A 477 -4.93 -7.69 28.06
C ILE A 477 -4.26 -8.96 28.57
N ASP A 478 -4.51 -10.09 27.92
CA ASP A 478 -3.96 -11.39 28.35
C ASP A 478 -2.53 -11.61 27.84
N TYR A 479 -2.21 -11.10 26.64
CA TYR A 479 -0.90 -11.27 26.02
C TYR A 479 -0.51 -10.09 25.13
N MET A 480 0.76 -9.72 25.16
CA MET A 480 1.32 -8.68 24.28
C MET A 480 2.35 -9.31 23.34
N PHE A 481 2.13 -9.20 22.04
CA PHE A 481 3.13 -9.56 21.03
C PHE A 481 3.66 -8.27 20.43
N ILE A 482 4.95 -7.98 20.64
CA ILE A 482 5.55 -6.69 20.31
C ILE A 482 6.79 -6.91 19.45
N ASP A 483 6.77 -6.41 18.22
CA ASP A 483 7.90 -6.36 17.29
C ASP A 483 8.21 -4.88 16.96
N PRO A 484 9.00 -4.19 17.80
CA PRO A 484 9.21 -2.76 17.64
C PRO A 484 10.01 -2.45 16.37
N PRO A 485 9.89 -1.23 15.81
CA PRO A 485 10.57 -0.86 14.58
C PRO A 485 12.10 -0.93 14.74
N PHE A 486 12.80 -1.21 13.64
CA PHE A 486 14.26 -1.32 13.56
C PHE A 486 15.04 0.00 13.80
N GLY A 487 14.46 0.98 14.50
CA GLY A 487 15.08 2.26 14.85
C GLY A 487 15.62 3.01 13.63
N ALA A 488 16.84 3.54 13.75
CA ALA A 488 17.52 4.35 12.72
C ALA A 488 17.93 3.58 11.44
N ASN A 489 17.66 2.27 11.34
CA ASN A 489 18.03 1.48 10.16
C ASN A 489 17.09 1.71 8.96
N ILE A 490 15.83 2.09 9.20
CA ILE A 490 14.81 2.29 8.17
C ILE A 490 14.04 3.57 8.51
N MET A 491 13.99 4.52 7.58
CA MET A 491 13.24 5.77 7.74
C MET A 491 11.76 5.57 7.37
N TYR A 492 11.01 4.88 8.22
CA TYR A 492 9.61 4.45 7.93
C TYR A 492 8.72 5.60 7.45
N SER A 493 8.73 6.75 8.13
CA SER A 493 7.88 7.90 7.78
C SER A 493 8.18 8.42 6.36
N GLU A 494 9.45 8.59 6.02
CA GLU A 494 9.85 9.05 4.68
C GLU A 494 9.53 8.01 3.60
N LEU A 495 9.81 6.74 3.88
CA LEU A 495 9.57 5.66 2.92
C LEU A 495 8.07 5.37 2.71
N SER A 496 7.24 5.64 3.73
CA SER A 496 5.78 5.48 3.65
C SER A 496 5.09 6.64 2.91
N SER A 497 5.79 7.75 2.67
CA SER A 497 5.23 8.94 2.03
C SER A 497 4.68 8.69 0.61
N ILE A 498 5.19 7.69 -0.11
CA ILE A 498 4.64 7.29 -1.42
C ILE A 498 3.20 6.78 -1.29
N TRP A 499 2.87 6.09 -0.20
CA TRP A 499 1.51 5.63 0.06
C TRP A 499 0.69 6.72 0.74
N GLU A 500 1.22 7.29 1.83
CA GLU A 500 0.51 8.25 2.69
C GLU A 500 0.16 9.55 1.94
N GLY A 501 0.95 9.95 0.92
CA GLY A 501 0.58 11.07 0.06
C GLY A 501 -0.76 10.90 -0.67
N TRP A 502 -1.24 9.66 -0.85
CA TRP A 502 -2.56 9.38 -1.41
C TRP A 502 -3.65 9.27 -0.34
N ILE A 503 -3.33 8.75 0.84
CA ILE A 503 -4.28 8.48 1.93
C ILE A 503 -4.01 9.46 3.07
N LYS A 504 -4.52 10.69 2.93
CA LYS A 504 -4.46 11.71 3.99
C LYS A 504 -5.22 11.27 5.23
#